data_AF-A0A4D6HGM4-F1
#
_entry.id   AF-A0A4D6HGM4-F1
#
_cell.length_a   1.000
_cell.length_b   1.000
_cell.length_c   1.000
_cell.angle_alpha   90.00
_cell.angle_beta   90.00
_cell.angle_gamma   90.00
#
_symmetry.space_group_name_H-M   'P 1'
#
loop_
_entity.id
_entity.type
_entity.pdbx_description
1 polymer ?
#
loop_
_entity_poly.entity_id
_entity_poly.type
_entity_poly.pdbx_seq_one_letter_code
_entity_poly.pdbx_strand_id
1 'polypeptide(L)'
;MEVDDSTPERGPTEERTITPVVYVLALAATTLGLTHHIDHVVRGNHVGWPLTPEVNPFTYSLAIYPLIAISLYLTVTERVEAGYWALFFAFSAGMLAFFHVSPWAVEPPQDVIDPYANPLVGYLAFAVLLVLIGSVVFGSLYMASLWYREDA
;
A
#
# COMPACT_ATOMS: atom_id res chain seq x y z
N MET A 1 -4.25 14.97 48.60
CA MET A 1 -4.25 14.00 47.50
C MET A 1 -3.55 14.71 46.36
N GLU A 2 -2.23 14.57 46.31
CA GLU A 2 -1.40 15.20 45.29
C GLU A 2 -1.61 14.38 44.01
N VAL A 3 -2.10 15.02 42.96
CA VAL A 3 -2.22 14.40 41.65
C VAL A 3 -0.81 14.41 41.07
N ASP A 4 -0.17 13.24 41.09
CA ASP A 4 1.10 12.99 40.44
C ASP A 4 0.90 13.13 38.92
N ASP A 5 1.26 14.29 38.38
CA ASP A 5 1.25 14.62 36.96
C ASP A 5 2.54 14.13 36.28
N SER A 6 2.96 12.91 36.59
CA SER A 6 4.01 12.23 35.85
C SER A 6 3.37 11.69 34.56
N THR A 7 3.24 12.55 33.55
CA THR A 7 3.19 12.07 32.18
C THR A 7 4.47 11.25 32.00
N PRO A 8 4.41 9.96 31.61
CA PRO A 8 5.63 9.19 31.44
C PRO A 8 6.37 9.80 30.25
N GLU A 9 7.40 10.60 30.55
CA GLU A 9 8.36 11.00 29.53
C GLU A 9 8.96 9.71 28.99
N ARG A 10 8.71 9.49 27.69
CA ARG A 10 9.23 8.38 26.92
C ARG A 10 10.75 8.33 27.13
N GLY A 11 11.22 7.35 27.89
CA GLY A 11 12.62 7.24 28.26
C GLY A 11 13.52 7.10 27.03
N PRO A 12 14.80 7.53 27.10
CA PRO A 12 15.73 7.56 25.96
C PRO A 12 16.12 6.17 25.39
N THR A 13 15.42 5.10 25.76
CA THR A 13 15.72 3.70 25.44
C THR A 13 14.52 2.92 24.90
N GLU A 14 13.45 3.58 24.45
CA GLU A 14 12.45 2.88 23.64
C GLU A 14 13.04 2.69 22.23
N GLU A 15 13.58 1.50 21.98
CA GLU A 15 14.07 1.11 20.66
C GLU A 15 12.94 1.30 19.64
N ARG A 16 13.27 1.85 18.47
CA ARG A 16 12.29 2.09 17.42
C ARG A 16 12.00 0.83 16.64
N THR A 17 10.71 0.58 16.40
CA THR A 17 10.27 -0.49 15.49
C THR A 17 10.52 -0.15 14.03
N ILE A 18 10.61 1.14 13.73
CA ILE A 18 10.77 1.62 12.36
C ILE A 18 12.19 1.35 11.88
N THR A 19 12.31 0.40 10.96
CA THR A 19 13.57 0.08 10.27
C THR A 19 13.65 0.79 8.91
N PRO A 20 14.85 1.06 8.36
CA PRO A 20 14.99 1.64 7.03
C PRO A 20 14.30 0.85 5.90
N VAL A 21 14.03 -0.43 6.15
CA VAL A 21 13.29 -1.32 5.25
C VAL A 21 11.90 -0.76 4.93
N VAL A 22 11.25 -0.03 5.85
CA VAL A 22 9.92 0.57 5.58
C VAL A 22 9.95 1.53 4.39
N TYR A 23 11.03 2.30 4.23
CA TYR A 23 11.18 3.23 3.10
C TYR A 23 11.36 2.49 1.79
N VAL A 24 12.10 1.37 1.81
CA VAL A 24 12.28 0.51 0.63
C VAL A 24 10.95 -0.13 0.23
N LEU A 25 10.19 -0.64 1.20
CA LEU A 25 8.87 -1.23 0.97
C LEU A 25 7.87 -0.19 0.45
N ALA A 26 7.81 1.00 1.06
CA ALA A 26 6.95 2.08 0.61
C ALA A 26 7.32 2.55 -0.81
N LEU A 27 8.63 2.68 -1.11
CA LEU A 27 9.10 3.03 -2.45
C LEU A 27 8.72 1.95 -3.48
N ALA A 28 8.98 0.67 -3.17
CA ALA A 28 8.65 -0.44 -4.05
C ALA A 28 7.15 -0.49 -4.36
N ALA A 29 6.30 -0.42 -3.32
CA ALA A 29 4.85 -0.39 -3.48
C ALA A 29 4.38 0.84 -4.26
N THR A 30 4.99 2.01 -4.04
CA THR A 30 4.67 3.25 -4.79
C THR A 30 5.00 3.10 -6.26
N THR A 31 6.20 2.61 -6.59
CA THR A 31 6.64 2.43 -7.98
C THR A 31 5.76 1.40 -8.70
N LEU A 32 5.51 0.24 -8.08
CA LEU A 32 4.65 -0.80 -8.65
C LEU A 32 3.20 -0.32 -8.80
N GLY A 33 2.67 0.40 -7.81
CA GLY A 33 1.33 0.99 -7.84
C GLY A 33 1.18 2.06 -8.92
N LEU A 34 2.22 2.88 -9.13
CA LEU A 34 2.26 3.82 -10.25
C LEU A 34 2.32 3.12 -11.60
N THR A 35 3.15 2.08 -11.74
CA THR A 35 3.17 1.26 -12.96
C THR A 35 1.80 0.66 -13.23
N HIS A 36 1.10 0.14 -12.21
CA HIS A 36 -0.26 -0.39 -12.33
C HIS A 36 -1.27 0.68 -12.76
N HIS A 37 -1.26 1.87 -12.16
CA HIS A 37 -2.15 2.96 -12.61
C HIS A 37 -1.81 3.44 -14.03
N ILE A 38 -0.54 3.47 -14.42
CA ILE A 38 -0.15 3.78 -15.81
C ILE A 38 -0.67 2.71 -16.76
N ASP A 39 -0.59 1.43 -16.37
CA ASP A 39 -1.12 0.30 -17.12
C ASP A 39 -2.62 0.48 -17.42
N HIS A 40 -3.45 0.81 -16.41
CA HIS A 40 -4.86 1.23 -16.60
C HIS A 40 -5.02 2.28 -17.70
N VAL A 41 -4.22 3.36 -17.64
CA VAL A 41 -4.28 4.46 -18.62
C VAL A 41 -3.88 4.00 -20.02
N VAL A 42 -2.84 3.16 -20.14
CA VAL A 42 -2.33 2.65 -21.42
C VAL A 42 -3.35 1.71 -22.06
N ARG A 43 -3.95 0.79 -21.30
CA ARG A 43 -4.94 -0.16 -21.81
C ARG A 43 -6.32 0.47 -22.04
N GLY A 44 -6.62 1.59 -21.38
CA GLY A 44 -7.82 2.39 -21.61
C GLY A 44 -9.12 1.81 -21.06
N ASN A 45 -9.06 0.79 -20.20
CA ASN A 45 -10.20 0.29 -19.43
C ASN A 45 -9.98 0.57 -17.92
N HIS A 46 -11.08 0.56 -17.15
CA HIS A 46 -11.05 0.78 -15.69
C HIS A 46 -10.43 2.11 -15.22
N VAL A 47 -10.22 3.07 -16.13
CA VAL A 47 -9.76 4.43 -15.82
C VAL A 47 -10.93 5.30 -15.36
N GLY A 48 -10.72 6.04 -14.27
CA GLY A 48 -11.69 7.01 -13.73
C GLY A 48 -11.21 8.46 -13.82
N TRP A 49 -11.92 9.33 -13.11
CA TRP A 49 -11.50 10.69 -12.81
C TRP A 49 -10.10 10.71 -12.18
N PRO A 50 -9.22 11.66 -12.55
CA PRO A 50 -9.48 12.87 -13.34
C PRO A 50 -9.37 12.72 -14.86
N LEU A 51 -9.10 11.52 -15.38
CA LEU A 51 -8.89 11.32 -16.82
C LEU A 51 -10.20 11.10 -17.58
N THR A 52 -11.21 10.54 -16.91
CA THR A 52 -12.58 10.44 -17.41
C THR A 52 -13.55 11.16 -16.46
N PRO A 53 -14.80 11.43 -16.86
CA PRO A 53 -15.80 12.00 -15.94
C PRO A 53 -16.28 11.03 -14.84
N GLU A 54 -15.94 9.74 -14.95
CA GLU A 54 -16.49 8.68 -14.10
C GLU A 54 -15.71 8.55 -12.79
N VAL A 55 -16.40 8.60 -11.65
CA VAL A 55 -15.79 8.33 -10.33
C VAL A 55 -15.94 6.85 -10.03
N ASN A 56 -14.82 6.14 -9.96
CA ASN A 56 -14.79 4.68 -9.83
C ASN A 56 -13.60 4.22 -8.95
N PRO A 57 -13.34 2.91 -8.79
CA PRO A 57 -12.22 2.42 -7.99
C PRO A 57 -10.86 3.01 -8.34
N PHE A 58 -10.57 3.27 -9.62
CA PHE A 58 -9.33 3.95 -10.04
C PHE A 58 -9.23 5.35 -9.44
N THR A 59 -10.32 6.12 -9.42
CA THR A 59 -10.33 7.45 -8.80
C THR A 59 -10.01 7.38 -7.31
N TYR A 60 -10.67 6.47 -6.59
CA TYR A 60 -10.46 6.33 -5.16
C TYR A 60 -9.04 5.80 -4.84
N SER A 61 -8.48 4.91 -5.66
CA SER A 61 -7.15 4.36 -5.44
C SER A 61 -6.04 5.40 -5.61
N LEU A 62 -6.24 6.48 -6.37
CA LEU A 62 -5.28 7.60 -6.44
C LEU A 62 -5.02 8.25 -5.07
N ALA A 63 -5.93 8.11 -4.11
CA ALA A 63 -5.72 8.60 -2.73
C ALA A 63 -4.54 7.91 -2.04
N ILE A 64 -4.08 6.75 -2.52
CA ILE A 64 -2.92 6.06 -1.93
C ILE A 64 -1.65 6.92 -1.95
N TYR A 65 -1.44 7.75 -2.98
CA TYR A 65 -0.24 8.57 -3.11
C TYR A 65 -0.12 9.66 -2.04
N PRO A 66 -1.13 10.54 -1.82
CA PRO A 66 -1.09 11.48 -0.72
C PRO A 66 -1.09 10.77 0.64
N LEU A 67 -1.76 9.61 0.78
CA LEU A 67 -1.71 8.82 2.00
C LEU A 67 -0.28 8.32 2.30
N ILE A 68 0.44 7.77 1.32
CA ILE A 68 1.85 7.37 1.47
C ILE A 68 2.71 8.58 1.84
N ALA A 69 2.52 9.73 1.21
CA ALA A 69 3.28 10.94 1.54
C ALA A 69 3.04 11.38 3.00
N ILE A 70 1.80 11.32 3.48
CA ILE A 70 1.45 11.59 4.88
C ILE A 70 2.08 10.53 5.79
N SER A 71 1.97 9.25 5.47
CA SER A 71 2.59 8.15 6.23
C SER A 71 4.09 8.33 6.37
N LEU A 72 4.78 8.70 5.29
CA LEU A 72 6.21 9.00 5.30
C LEU A 72 6.52 10.22 6.16
N TYR A 73 5.75 11.30 6.04
CA TYR A 73 5.89 12.48 6.90
C TYR A 73 5.73 12.12 8.38
N LEU A 74 4.70 11.34 8.74
CA LEU A 74 4.51 10.85 10.10
C LEU A 74 5.67 9.97 10.56
N THR A 75 6.25 9.18 9.67
CA THR A 75 7.38 8.30 9.98
C THR A 75 8.65 9.10 10.25
N VAL A 76 8.99 10.08 9.39
CA VAL A 76 10.19 10.94 9.59
C VAL A 76 10.03 11.93 10.74
N THR A 77 8.79 12.29 11.09
CA THR A 77 8.48 13.08 12.30
C THR A 77 8.21 12.21 13.53
N GLU A 78 8.46 10.90 13.43
CA GLU A 78 8.52 9.99 14.57
C GLU A 78 7.17 9.84 15.29
N ARG A 79 6.07 10.01 14.54
CA ARG A 79 4.68 9.97 15.03
C ARG A 79 3.98 8.64 14.81
N VAL A 80 4.62 7.68 14.15
CA VAL A 80 4.07 6.35 13.86
C VAL A 80 5.14 5.27 14.01
N GLU A 81 4.67 4.06 14.33
CA GLU A 81 5.49 2.89 14.63
C GLU A 81 5.20 1.74 13.65
N ALA A 82 5.81 0.57 13.84
CA ALA A 82 5.63 -0.53 12.88
C ALA A 82 4.18 -0.99 12.77
N GLY A 83 3.41 -0.97 13.86
CA GLY A 83 1.99 -1.35 13.83
C GLY A 83 1.16 -0.52 12.84
N TYR A 84 1.45 0.79 12.75
CA TYR A 84 0.82 1.67 11.75
C TYR A 84 1.09 1.20 10.32
N TRP A 85 2.35 0.92 10.00
CA TRP A 85 2.73 0.44 8.66
C TRP A 85 2.21 -0.98 8.37
N ALA A 86 2.15 -1.85 9.38
CA ALA A 86 1.56 -3.17 9.25
C ALA A 86 0.09 -3.09 8.81
N LEU A 87 -0.69 -2.22 9.46
CA LEU A 87 -2.09 -1.97 9.13
C LEU A 87 -2.25 -1.25 7.79
N PHE A 88 -1.41 -0.26 7.50
CA PHE A 88 -1.42 0.45 6.22
C PHE A 88 -1.21 -0.51 5.04
N PHE A 89 -0.20 -1.37 5.13
CA PHE A 89 0.07 -2.38 4.12
C PHE A 89 -1.02 -3.46 4.07
N ALA A 90 -1.58 -3.88 5.22
CA ALA A 90 -2.70 -4.82 5.26
C ALA A 90 -3.94 -4.28 4.55
N PHE A 91 -4.29 -3.02 4.82
CA PHE A 91 -5.40 -2.34 4.15
C PHE A 91 -5.16 -2.25 2.64
N SER A 92 -3.95 -1.86 2.24
CA SER A 92 -3.55 -1.80 0.82
C SER A 92 -3.66 -3.17 0.14
N ALA A 93 -3.18 -4.23 0.79
CA ALA A 93 -3.29 -5.60 0.32
C ALA A 93 -4.75 -6.04 0.17
N GLY A 94 -5.58 -5.75 1.17
CA GLY A 94 -7.02 -6.05 1.16
C GLY A 94 -7.73 -5.36 -0.01
N MET A 95 -7.46 -4.06 -0.23
CA MET A 95 -8.03 -3.31 -1.35
C MET A 95 -7.62 -3.88 -2.70
N LEU A 96 -6.31 -4.10 -2.92
CA LEU A 96 -5.81 -4.68 -4.18
C LEU A 96 -6.39 -6.08 -4.41
N ALA A 97 -6.42 -6.93 -3.38
CA ALA A 97 -6.96 -8.27 -3.49
C ALA A 97 -8.45 -8.26 -3.81
N PHE A 98 -9.22 -7.39 -3.13
CA PHE A 98 -10.65 -7.26 -3.33
C PHE A 98 -10.98 -6.88 -4.77
N PHE A 99 -10.35 -5.84 -5.32
CA PHE A 99 -10.67 -5.33 -6.64
C PHE A 99 -10.15 -6.18 -7.80
N HIS A 100 -9.15 -7.04 -7.58
CA HIS A 100 -8.49 -7.76 -8.67
C HIS A 100 -8.57 -9.29 -8.65
N VAL A 101 -8.60 -9.91 -7.48
CA VAL A 101 -8.48 -11.39 -7.38
C VAL A 101 -9.54 -12.02 -6.49
N SER A 102 -10.44 -11.23 -5.91
CA SER A 102 -11.58 -11.75 -5.14
C SER A 102 -12.72 -12.19 -6.08
N PRO A 103 -13.69 -12.96 -5.57
CA PRO A 103 -14.91 -13.29 -6.31
C PRO A 103 -15.76 -12.08 -6.74
N TRP A 104 -15.48 -10.89 -6.21
CA TRP A 104 -16.18 -9.63 -6.52
C TRP A 104 -15.27 -8.62 -7.21
N ALA A 105 -14.18 -9.08 -7.82
CA ALA A 105 -13.25 -8.22 -8.54
C ALA A 105 -13.98 -7.38 -9.57
N VAL A 106 -13.74 -6.07 -9.52
CA VAL A 106 -14.22 -5.11 -10.53
C VAL A 106 -13.34 -5.19 -11.78
N GLU A 107 -12.04 -5.46 -11.59
CA GLU A 107 -11.09 -5.71 -12.66
C GLU A 107 -10.45 -7.09 -12.46
N PRO A 108 -11.12 -8.17 -12.91
CA PRO A 108 -10.57 -9.53 -12.81
C PRO A 108 -9.32 -9.71 -13.70
N PRO A 109 -8.55 -10.79 -13.53
CA PRO A 109 -7.29 -10.98 -14.27
C PRO A 109 -7.43 -10.90 -15.80
N GLN A 110 -8.56 -11.36 -16.36
CA GLN A 110 -8.81 -11.28 -17.81
C GLN A 110 -8.85 -9.82 -18.29
N ASP A 111 -9.43 -8.91 -17.50
CA ASP A 111 -9.53 -7.49 -17.84
C ASP A 111 -8.17 -6.77 -17.81
N VAL A 112 -7.16 -7.38 -17.18
CA VAL A 112 -5.76 -6.90 -17.20
C VAL A 112 -5.02 -7.44 -18.42
N ILE A 113 -5.27 -8.71 -18.80
CA ILE A 113 -4.47 -9.43 -19.80
C ILE A 113 -5.00 -9.21 -21.22
N ASP A 114 -6.30 -9.43 -21.43
CA ASP A 114 -6.94 -9.52 -22.74
C ASP A 114 -7.00 -8.21 -23.55
N PRO A 115 -7.01 -7.00 -22.95
CA PRO A 115 -7.02 -5.75 -23.72
C PRO A 115 -5.78 -5.55 -24.61
N TYR A 116 -4.68 -6.21 -24.30
CA TYR A 116 -3.44 -6.07 -25.06
C TYR A 116 -3.42 -6.92 -26.32
N ALA A 117 -3.12 -6.30 -27.47
CA ALA A 117 -2.94 -7.02 -28.74
C ALA A 117 -1.81 -8.06 -28.69
N ASN A 118 -0.78 -7.81 -27.87
CA ASN A 118 0.27 -8.79 -27.59
C ASN A 118 0.04 -9.40 -26.20
N PRO A 119 -0.30 -10.71 -26.11
CA PRO A 119 -0.56 -11.38 -24.83
C PRO A 119 0.59 -11.31 -23.84
N LEU A 120 1.85 -11.22 -24.30
CA LEU A 120 3.01 -11.11 -23.41
C LEU A 120 2.98 -9.79 -22.61
N VAL A 121 2.46 -8.71 -23.20
CA VAL A 121 2.32 -7.42 -22.51
C VAL A 121 1.23 -7.53 -21.43
N GLY A 122 0.11 -8.17 -21.75
CA GLY A 122 -0.96 -8.43 -20.77
C GLY A 122 -0.49 -9.29 -19.59
N TYR A 123 0.27 -10.37 -19.84
CA TYR A 123 0.85 -11.17 -18.76
C TYR A 123 1.90 -10.39 -17.94
N LEU A 124 2.67 -9.50 -18.57
CA LEU A 124 3.61 -8.64 -17.85
C LEU A 124 2.88 -7.65 -16.94
N ALA A 125 1.81 -7.01 -17.42
CA ALA A 125 0.96 -6.14 -16.62
C ALA A 125 0.36 -6.88 -15.42
N PHE A 126 -0.18 -8.08 -15.66
CA PHE A 126 -0.70 -8.92 -14.59
C PHE A 126 0.38 -9.36 -13.59
N ALA A 127 1.60 -9.67 -14.06
CA ALA A 127 2.72 -9.98 -13.18
C ALA A 127 3.10 -8.77 -12.29
N VAL A 128 3.09 -7.55 -12.83
CA VAL A 128 3.31 -6.32 -12.03
C VAL A 128 2.27 -6.20 -10.93
N LEU A 129 0.99 -6.44 -11.23
CA LEU A 129 -0.09 -6.44 -10.23
C LEU A 129 0.13 -7.51 -9.14
N LEU A 130 0.53 -8.73 -9.51
CA LEU A 130 0.82 -9.78 -8.53
C LEU A 130 2.02 -9.43 -7.64
N VAL A 131 3.08 -8.85 -8.22
CA VAL A 131 4.26 -8.39 -7.46
C VAL A 131 3.89 -7.22 -6.55
N LEU A 132 3.01 -6.31 -6.99
CA LEU A 132 2.46 -5.25 -6.16
C LEU A 132 1.72 -5.83 -4.94
N ILE A 133 0.77 -6.74 -5.16
CA ILE A 133 0.03 -7.40 -4.07
C ILE A 133 1.01 -8.12 -3.12
N GLY A 134 1.94 -8.89 -3.68
CA GLY A 134 2.95 -9.60 -2.89
C GLY A 134 3.82 -8.66 -2.06
N SER A 135 4.20 -7.50 -2.61
CA SER A 135 5.03 -6.52 -1.91
C SER A 135 4.34 -5.91 -0.70
N VAL A 136 3.05 -5.58 -0.79
CA VAL A 136 2.29 -5.04 0.35
C VAL A 136 1.91 -6.12 1.35
N VAL A 137 1.64 -7.36 0.92
CA VAL A 137 1.46 -8.49 1.84
C VAL A 137 2.74 -8.75 2.63
N PHE A 138 3.88 -8.82 1.95
CA PHE A 138 5.18 -8.99 2.60
C PHE A 138 5.47 -7.83 3.56
N GLY A 139 5.25 -6.59 3.12
CA GLY A 139 5.45 -5.41 3.97
C GLY A 139 4.57 -5.45 5.22
N SER A 140 3.30 -5.83 5.10
CA SER A 140 2.40 -5.99 6.24
C SER A 140 2.93 -7.03 7.24
N LEU A 141 3.29 -8.23 6.77
CA LEU A 141 3.78 -9.31 7.62
C LEU A 141 5.12 -8.96 8.30
N TYR A 142 6.03 -8.34 7.55
CA TYR A 142 7.32 -7.90 8.07
C TYR A 142 7.12 -6.86 9.19
N MET A 143 6.32 -5.83 8.94
CA MET A 143 6.06 -4.79 9.94
C MET A 143 5.28 -5.32 11.15
N ALA A 144 4.33 -6.24 10.94
CA ALA A 144 3.63 -6.92 12.03
C ALA A 144 4.59 -7.77 12.88
N SER A 145 5.59 -8.40 12.26
CA SER A 145 6.60 -9.18 13.00
C SER A 145 7.51 -8.30 13.85
N LEU A 146 7.83 -7.08 13.40
CA LEU A 146 8.58 -6.12 14.20
C LEU A 146 7.73 -5.59 15.35
N TRP A 147 6.47 -5.25 15.08
CA TRP A 147 5.52 -4.79 16.09
C TRP A 147 5.31 -5.83 17.20
N TYR A 148 5.07 -7.10 16.83
CA TYR A 148 4.88 -8.18 17.81
C TYR A 148 6.12 -8.43 18.68
N ARG A 149 7.33 -8.16 18.15
CA ARG A 149 8.59 -8.34 18.89
C ARG A 149 8.89 -7.22 19.88
N GLU A 150 8.25 -6.06 19.74
CA GLU A 150 8.33 -4.99 20.75
C GLU A 150 7.37 -5.23 21.92
N ASP A 151 6.19 -5.78 21.64
CA ASP A 151 5.18 -6.07 22.66
C ASP A 151 5.48 -7.34 23.49
N ALA A 152 6.49 -8.14 23.10
CA ALA A 152 6.84 -9.44 23.69
C ALA A 152 8.03 -9.35 24.66
#